data_AF-A0A9J5XNV4-F1
#
_entry.id   AF-A0A9J5XNV4-F1
#
_cell.length_a   1.000
_cell.length_b   1.000
_cell.length_c   1.000
_cell.angle_alpha   90.00
_cell.angle_beta   90.00
_cell.angle_gamma   90.00
#
_symmetry.space_group_name_H-M   'P 1'
#
loop_
_entity.id
_entity.type
_entity.pdbx_description
1 polymer ?
#
loop_
_entity_poly.entity_id
_entity_poly.type
_entity_poly.pdbx_seq_one_letter_code
_entity_poly.pdbx_strand_id
1 'polypeptide(L)' 'MCNCGKFQHDEIPCVHAIVVVKRNNITKIHPYCSDYYKSAALANTYELPMVPMPDKDDWSVLEYVLE' A
#
# COMPACT_ATOMS: atom_id res chain seq x y z
N MET A 1 -13.32 -17.76 14.19
CA MET A 1 -12.59 -17.74 12.90
C MET A 1 -12.92 -16.42 12.20
N CYS A 2 -11.92 -15.61 11.84
CA CYS A 2 -12.18 -14.32 11.19
C CYS A 2 -12.57 -14.57 9.72
N ASN A 3 -13.80 -14.21 9.35
CA ASN A 3 -14.32 -14.23 7.98
C ASN A 3 -14.03 -12.92 7.24
N CYS A 4 -13.05 -12.16 7.72
CA CYS A 4 -13.00 -10.73 7.50
C CYS A 4 -12.69 -10.35 6.05
N GLY A 5 -12.25 -11.30 5.20
CA GLY A 5 -11.92 -11.14 3.77
C GLY A 5 -10.73 -10.22 3.50
N LYS A 6 -10.69 -9.06 4.17
CA LYS A 6 -9.66 -8.03 4.19
C LYS A 6 -8.26 -8.58 4.43
N PHE A 7 -8.08 -9.55 5.31
CA PHE A 7 -6.74 -10.14 5.47
C PHE A 7 -6.32 -10.94 4.23
N GLN A 8 -7.24 -11.63 3.56
CA GLN A 8 -6.93 -12.39 2.35
C GLN A 8 -6.72 -11.49 1.13
N HIS A 9 -7.35 -10.31 1.11
CA HIS A 9 -7.26 -9.37 -0.01
C HIS A 9 -6.15 -8.34 0.18
N ASP A 10 -6.14 -7.68 1.33
CA ASP A 10 -5.23 -6.59 1.64
C ASP A 10 -3.95 -7.08 2.31
N GLU A 11 -3.90 -8.31 2.82
CA GLU A 11 -2.78 -8.85 3.61
C GLU A 11 -2.38 -7.99 4.82
N ILE A 12 -3.32 -7.16 5.29
CA ILE A 12 -3.21 -6.35 6.50
C ILE A 12 -4.01 -7.02 7.62
N PRO A 13 -3.45 -7.18 8.83
CA PRO A 13 -4.16 -7.71 9.97
C PRO A 13 -5.48 -6.96 10.21
N CYS A 14 -6.60 -7.68 10.12
CA CYS A 14 -7.90 -7.12 10.47
C CYS A 14 -7.98 -6.80 11.98
N VAL A 15 -8.99 -6.02 12.39
CA VAL A 15 -9.19 -5.65 13.81
C VAL A 15 -9.21 -6.86 14.75
N HIS A 16 -9.76 -7.99 14.34
CA HIS A 16 -9.76 -9.22 15.16
C HIS A 16 -8.35 -9.77 15.38
N ALA A 17 -7.52 -9.80 14.33
CA ALA A 17 -6.12 -10.21 14.43
C ALA A 17 -5.33 -9.26 15.32
N ILE A 18 -5.54 -7.94 15.18
CA ILE A 18 -4.92 -6.91 16.04
C ILE A 18 -5.27 -7.16 17.52
N VAL A 19 -6.54 -7.44 17.83
CA VAL A 19 -6.99 -7.72 19.20
C VAL A 19 -6.31 -8.98 19.76
N VAL A 20 -6.17 -10.04 18.97
CA VAL A 20 -5.47 -11.27 19.40
C VAL A 20 -3.99 -11.00 19.66
N VAL A 21 -3.32 -10.28 18.76
CA VAL A 21 -1.91 -9.86 18.93
C VAL A 21 -1.73 -9.08 20.24
N LYS A 22 -2.62 -8.12 20.52
CA LYS A 22 -2.61 -7.34 21.76
C LYS A 22 -2.85 -8.19 23.01
N ARG A 23 -3.81 -9.12 22.96
CA ARG A 23 -4.11 -10.04 24.08
C ARG A 23 -2.91 -10.94 24.44
N ASN A 24 -2.09 -11.26 23.45
CA ASN A 24 -0.89 -12.06 23.63
C ASN A 24 0.35 -11.22 24.00
N ASN A 25 0.18 -9.94 24.38
CA ASN A 25 1.26 -9.01 24.72
C ASN A 25 2.32 -8.83 23.62
N ILE A 26 1.94 -9.05 22.36
CA ILE A 26 2.83 -8.82 21.23
C ILE A 26 2.78 -7.33 20.88
N THR A 27 3.89 -6.65 21.10
CA THR A 27 4.02 -5.19 20.88
C THR A 27 4.32 -4.84 19.44
N LYS A 28 4.82 -5.79 18.65
CA LYS A 28 5.21 -5.60 17.25
C LYS A 28 4.19 -6.23 16.32
N ILE A 29 3.36 -5.40 15.69
CA ILE A 29 2.38 -5.88 14.73
C ILE A 29 2.91 -6.01 13.30
N HIS A 30 3.98 -5.28 12.97
CA HIS A 30 4.61 -5.26 11.65
C HIS A 30 4.95 -6.65 11.07
N PRO A 31 5.43 -7.65 11.85
CA PRO A 31 5.71 -8.98 11.31
C PRO A 31 4.47 -9.74 10.81
N TYR A 32 3.26 -9.29 11.14
CA TYR A 32 2.00 -9.90 10.72
C TYR A 32 1.37 -9.22 9.50
N CYS A 33 1.95 -8.10 9.03
CA CYS A 33 1.56 -7.48 7.77
C CYS A 33 2.40 -8.06 6.63
N SER A 34 1.84 -8.10 5.43
CA SER A 34 2.60 -8.40 4.21
C SER A 34 3.83 -7.51 4.04
N ASP A 35 4.86 -8.06 3.40
CA ASP A 35 6.09 -7.34 3.07
C ASP A 35 5.83 -6.07 2.26
N TYR A 36 4.75 -6.06 1.46
CA TYR A 36 4.31 -4.91 0.68
C TYR A 36 4.11 -3.64 1.53
N TYR A 37 3.64 -3.77 2.77
CA TYR A 37 3.38 -2.62 3.67
C TYR A 37 4.56 -2.29 4.59
N LYS A 38 5.73 -2.90 4.38
CA LYS A 38 6.94 -2.55 5.14
C LYS A 38 7.54 -1.28 4.60
N SER A 39 8.18 -0.50 5.47
CA SER A 39 8.87 0.74 5.10
C SER A 39 9.90 0.54 4.00
N ALA A 40 10.56 -0.62 3.96
CA ALA A 40 11.50 -0.96 2.89
C ALA A 40 10.81 -1.07 1.52
N ALA A 41 9.65 -1.73 1.44
CA ALA A 41 8.89 -1.84 0.19
C ALA A 41 8.39 -0.46 -0.29
N LEU A 42 7.96 0.38 0.65
CA LEU A 42 7.60 1.76 0.36
C LEU A 42 8.81 2.53 -0.22
N ALA A 43 9.96 2.50 0.46
CA ALA A 43 11.16 3.17 0.00
C ALA A 43 11.59 2.70 -1.41
N ASN A 44 11.57 1.38 -1.64
CA ASN A 44 11.92 0.80 -2.94
C ASN A 44 10.96 1.22 -4.06
N THR A 45 9.67 1.38 -3.76
CA THR A 45 8.67 1.81 -4.76
C THR A 45 8.96 3.22 -5.28
N TYR A 46 9.55 4.07 -4.44
CA TYR A 46 9.94 5.45 -4.78
C TYR A 46 11.45 5.61 -4.94
N GLU A 47 12.19 4.52 -5.17
CA GLU A 47 13.64 4.58 -5.36
C GLU A 47 14.02 5.35 -6.64
N LEU A 48 13.16 5.24 -7.66
CA LEU A 48 13.27 6.00 -8.89
C LEU A 48 12.54 7.34 -8.74
N PRO A 49 13.12 8.45 -9.24
CA PRO A 49 12.45 9.74 -9.22
C PRO A 49 11.16 9.65 -10.02
N MET A 50 10.04 9.93 -9.35
CA MET A 50 8.78 10.10 -10.05
C MET A 50 8.87 11.38 -10.88
N VAL A 51 8.70 11.24 -12.20
CA VAL A 51 8.54 12.40 -13.07
C VAL A 51 7.17 13.00 -12.73
N PRO A 52 7.12 14.24 -12.21
CA PRO A 52 5.84 14.88 -11.94
C PRO A 52 5.07 15.02 -13.25
N MET A 53 3.74 14.89 -13.17
CA MET A 53 2.91 15.25 -14.30
C MET A 53 3.21 16.72 -14.65
N PRO A 54 3.51 17.04 -15.92
CA PRO A 54 3.71 18.43 -16.33
C PRO A 54 2.44 19.24 -16.04
N ASP A 55 2.58 20.56 -15.89
CA ASP A 55 1.42 21.43 -15.77
C ASP A 55 0.53 21.31 -17.01
N LYS A 56 -0.77 21.56 -16.83
CA LYS A 56 -1.74 21.42 -17.93
C LYS A 56 -1.39 22.31 -19.13
N ASP A 57 -0.77 23.46 -18.87
CA ASP A 57 -0.33 24.41 -19.89
C ASP A 57 0.87 23.88 -20.71
N ASP A 58 1.64 22.95 -20.15
CA ASP A 58 2.77 22.25 -20.80
C ASP A 58 2.34 20.96 -21.51
N TRP A 59 1.05 20.60 -21.48
CA TRP A 59 0.57 19.39 -22.14
C TRP A 59 0.56 19.60 -23.65
N SER A 60 1.48 18.94 -24.36
CA SER A 60 1.36 18.77 -25.80
C SER A 60 0.17 17.83 -26.08
N VAL A 61 -0.92 18.37 -26.65
CA VAL A 61 -2.04 17.55 -27.12
C VAL A 61 -1.50 16.63 -28.22
N LEU A 62 -1.51 15.32 -27.97
CA LEU A 62 -1.14 14.33 -28.98
C LEU A 62 -2.22 14.29 -30.06
N GLU A 63 -1.80 14.36 -31.32
CA GLU A 63 -2.70 14.43 -32.49
C GLU A 63 -3.75 13.30 -32.52
N TYR A 64 -3.45 12.12 -31.97
CA TYR A 64 -4.39 10.99 -31.91
C TYR A 64 -5.58 11.20 -30.96
N VAL A 65 -5.56 12.21 -30.10
CA VAL A 65 -6.67 12.55 -29.18
C VAL A 65 -7.70 13.47 -29.89
N LEU A 66 -7.34 14.02 -31.06
CA LEU A 66 -8.16 14.95 -31.82
C LEU A 66 -8.96 14.30 -32.97
N GLU A 67 -8.81 12.99 -33.20
CA GLU A 67 -9.71 12.18 -34.06
C GLU A 67 -10.84 11.53 -33.24
#